data_AF-R6S5N2-F1
#
_entry.id   AF-R6S5N2-F1
#
_cell.length_a   1.000
_cell.length_b   1.000
_cell.length_c   1.000
_cell.angle_alpha   90.00
_cell.angle_beta   90.00
_cell.angle_gamma   90.00
#
_symmetry.space_group_name_H-M   'P 1'
#
loop_
_entity.id
_entity.type
_entity.pdbx_description
1 polymer ?
#
loop_
_entity_poly.entity_id
_entity_poly.type
_entity_poly.pdbx_seq_one_letter_code
_entity_poly.pdbx_strand_id
1 'polypeptide(L)'
;MNKFDYIGHEYQLYGKQEYILTSSLGNGCKIWHIKNGLGLEMYINLDRGFDIVSLTIDGKNISYLTPNGYVNSKYYDDQKDGFLKSFSAGFLTTCGLTQVGSANVDNNEELPLHGTYSNIPCENANYEEDEDYLICKALILDEKIFSHKLILKRTIKISKKENKFIVNDVISNRGDEITPLEILYHINLGYPFLDEEAILSINSSEIKPRNKYAEEDIKNYQIIHEPKPNIQEKCYYHKFNTFGEVKVYQPKLNKEIIINFDSNVLPFLTEWKMLRVRDYVLGLEPGNCFPDGRNVARKEGYLQFIKPNQTKQYEFEVQIIDRRK
;
A
#
# COMPACT_ATOMS: atom_id res chain seq x y z
N MET A 1 34.89 -18.31 -6.32
CA MET A 1 34.14 -19.44 -5.75
C MET A 1 32.67 -19.16 -5.96
N ASN A 2 31.90 -20.14 -6.46
CA ASN A 2 30.47 -19.94 -6.65
C ASN A 2 29.80 -20.03 -5.27
N LYS A 3 29.01 -19.01 -4.87
CA LYS A 3 28.32 -19.01 -3.57
C LYS A 3 27.40 -20.23 -3.40
N PHE A 4 26.91 -20.79 -4.52
CA PHE A 4 26.05 -21.96 -4.53
C PHE A 4 26.78 -23.25 -4.11
N ASP A 5 28.11 -23.29 -4.15
CA ASP A 5 28.90 -24.43 -3.66
C ASP A 5 28.82 -24.60 -2.13
N TYR A 6 28.36 -23.56 -1.40
CA TYR A 6 28.28 -23.53 0.07
C TYR A 6 26.89 -23.82 0.65
N ILE A 7 25.87 -24.03 -0.20
CA ILE A 7 24.48 -24.12 0.26
C ILE A 7 23.83 -25.42 -0.24
N GLY A 8 22.93 -25.98 0.57
CA GLY A 8 22.12 -27.13 0.17
C GLY A 8 20.82 -26.76 -0.54
N HIS A 9 20.35 -25.52 -0.36
CA HIS A 9 19.09 -25.03 -0.90
C HIS A 9 19.14 -23.50 -1.04
N GLU A 10 18.63 -22.93 -2.14
CA GLU A 10 18.72 -21.48 -2.42
C GLU A 10 18.02 -20.61 -1.38
N TYR A 11 16.91 -21.11 -0.82
CA TYR A 11 16.23 -20.49 0.33
C TYR A 11 17.13 -20.29 1.57
N GLN A 12 18.31 -20.89 1.65
CA GLN A 12 19.30 -20.50 2.65
C GLN A 12 19.72 -19.02 2.49
N LEU A 13 19.80 -18.54 1.24
CA LEU A 13 20.17 -17.18 0.87
C LEU A 13 18.94 -16.31 0.61
N TYR A 14 18.05 -16.71 -0.30
CA TYR A 14 16.90 -15.92 -0.74
C TYR A 14 15.80 -16.81 -1.31
N GLY A 15 14.59 -16.27 -1.51
CA GLY A 15 13.53 -16.96 -2.24
C GLY A 15 12.18 -16.84 -1.57
N LYS A 16 11.28 -17.77 -1.88
CA LYS A 16 9.88 -17.78 -1.46
C LYS A 16 9.55 -19.00 -0.59
N GLN A 17 8.83 -18.76 0.51
CA GLN A 17 8.06 -19.77 1.23
C GLN A 17 6.58 -19.40 1.26
N GLU A 18 5.72 -20.40 1.45
CA GLU A 18 4.28 -20.22 1.58
C GLU A 18 3.80 -20.69 2.94
N TYR A 19 2.97 -19.88 3.59
CA TYR A 19 2.40 -20.15 4.89
C TYR A 19 0.88 -20.09 4.83
N ILE A 20 0.23 -20.88 5.69
CA ILE A 20 -1.19 -20.76 5.98
C ILE A 20 -1.32 -20.39 7.46
N LEU A 21 -1.97 -19.27 7.73
CA LEU A 21 -2.26 -18.88 9.12
C LEU A 21 -3.41 -19.75 9.67
N THR A 22 -3.27 -20.23 10.90
CA THR A 22 -4.18 -21.24 11.48
C THR A 22 -5.07 -20.72 12.61
N SER A 23 -4.94 -19.45 12.99
CA SER A 23 -5.54 -18.91 14.21
C SER A 23 -6.06 -17.48 14.03
N SER A 24 -6.97 -17.06 14.92
CA SER A 24 -7.54 -15.70 14.96
C SER A 24 -8.21 -15.28 13.63
N LEU A 25 -8.37 -13.97 13.42
CA LEU A 25 -8.88 -13.37 12.19
C LEU A 25 -8.04 -13.75 10.96
N GLY A 26 -6.77 -14.11 11.15
CA GLY A 26 -5.89 -14.56 10.07
C GLY A 26 -6.19 -15.98 9.58
N ASN A 27 -6.98 -16.78 10.31
CA ASN A 27 -7.17 -18.19 10.00
C ASN A 27 -7.65 -18.44 8.55
N GLY A 28 -6.84 -19.18 7.80
CA GLY A 28 -7.03 -19.51 6.39
C GLY A 28 -6.26 -18.60 5.43
N CYS A 29 -5.66 -17.50 5.88
CA CYS A 29 -4.86 -16.64 5.00
C CYS A 29 -3.65 -17.39 4.45
N LYS A 30 -3.47 -17.34 3.13
CA LYS A 30 -2.25 -17.77 2.44
C LYS A 30 -1.29 -16.59 2.33
N ILE A 31 -0.09 -16.77 2.85
CA ILE A 31 0.95 -15.74 2.86
C ILE A 31 2.15 -16.24 2.08
N TRP A 32 2.65 -15.43 1.15
CA TRP A 32 3.97 -15.63 0.57
C TRP A 32 4.99 -14.84 1.36
N HIS A 33 5.96 -15.54 1.93
CA HIS A 33 7.11 -14.94 2.56
C HIS A 33 8.27 -14.93 1.56
N ILE A 34 8.72 -13.72 1.21
CA ILE A 34 9.83 -13.49 0.28
C ILE A 34 10.98 -12.89 1.06
N LYS A 35 12.19 -13.42 0.89
CA LYS A 35 13.42 -12.78 1.39
C LYS A 35 14.43 -12.63 0.26
N ASN A 36 15.07 -11.47 0.16
CA ASN A 36 16.03 -11.19 -0.91
C ASN A 36 17.49 -11.55 -0.56
N GLY A 37 17.74 -11.95 0.70
CA GLY A 37 19.07 -12.30 1.20
C GLY A 37 19.98 -11.12 1.57
N LEU A 38 19.46 -9.88 1.51
CA LEU A 38 20.18 -8.65 1.85
C LEU A 38 19.62 -7.94 3.09
N GLY A 39 18.66 -8.59 3.76
CA GLY A 39 17.96 -8.09 4.95
C GLY A 39 16.49 -7.76 4.70
N LEU A 40 16.07 -7.53 3.45
CA LEU A 40 14.68 -7.26 3.11
C LEU A 40 13.86 -8.57 3.10
N GLU A 41 12.82 -8.59 3.93
CA GLU A 41 11.81 -9.65 3.92
C GLU A 41 10.40 -9.04 3.78
N MET A 42 9.54 -9.69 2.99
CA MET A 42 8.19 -9.23 2.72
C MET A 42 7.18 -10.38 2.83
N TYR A 43 6.00 -10.06 3.35
CA TYR A 43 4.88 -10.99 3.49
C TYR A 43 3.73 -10.49 2.62
N ILE A 44 3.42 -11.22 1.55
CA ILE A 44 2.35 -10.90 0.60
C ILE A 44 1.11 -11.72 0.95
N ASN A 45 -0.03 -11.07 1.12
CA ASN A 45 -1.28 -11.71 1.50
C ASN A 45 -2.13 -12.04 0.26
N LEU A 46 -2.25 -13.32 -0.05
CA LEU A 46 -2.97 -13.78 -1.25
C LEU A 46 -4.48 -13.68 -1.09
N ASP A 47 -5.00 -13.61 0.14
CA ASP A 47 -6.44 -13.43 0.39
C ASP A 47 -6.87 -11.96 0.32
N ARG A 48 -5.93 -11.03 0.15
CA ARG A 48 -6.16 -9.59 0.28
C ARG A 48 -5.50 -8.78 -0.84
N GLY A 49 -5.92 -9.02 -2.08
CA GLY A 49 -5.50 -8.21 -3.23
C GLY A 49 -3.99 -8.29 -3.56
N PHE A 50 -3.29 -9.33 -3.06
CA PHE A 50 -1.84 -9.45 -3.18
C PHE A 50 -1.08 -8.25 -2.56
N ASP A 51 -1.64 -7.72 -1.47
CA ASP A 51 -1.05 -6.64 -0.70
C ASP A 51 0.08 -7.12 0.23
N ILE A 52 0.98 -6.20 0.59
CA ILE A 52 2.15 -6.49 1.43
C ILE A 52 1.76 -6.25 2.89
N VAL A 53 1.40 -7.30 3.61
CA VAL A 53 0.94 -7.19 5.01
C VAL A 53 2.08 -6.95 6.00
N SER A 54 3.32 -7.30 5.66
CA SER A 54 4.48 -6.96 6.47
C SER A 54 5.74 -6.80 5.62
N LEU A 55 6.56 -5.82 5.97
CA LEU A 55 7.88 -5.56 5.43
C LEU A 55 8.86 -5.41 6.59
N THR A 56 10.00 -6.09 6.50
CA THR A 56 11.07 -5.99 7.49
C THR A 56 12.41 -5.75 6.81
N ILE A 57 13.32 -5.12 7.56
CA ILE A 57 14.72 -4.95 7.19
C ILE A 57 15.60 -5.42 8.35
N ASP A 58 16.52 -6.35 8.09
CA ASP A 58 17.43 -6.91 9.10
C ASP A 58 16.67 -7.45 10.34
N GLY A 59 15.49 -8.04 10.11
CA GLY A 59 14.58 -8.55 11.16
C GLY A 59 13.82 -7.47 11.95
N LYS A 60 13.91 -6.19 11.55
CA LYS A 60 13.15 -5.08 12.14
C LYS A 60 11.94 -4.76 11.30
N ASN A 61 10.77 -4.69 11.95
CA ASN A 61 9.52 -4.32 11.31
C ASN A 61 9.52 -2.86 10.82
N ILE A 62 8.98 -2.64 9.63
CA ILE A 62 8.75 -1.32 9.03
C ILE A 62 7.25 -0.98 9.03
N SER A 63 6.40 -1.98 8.86
CA SER A 63 4.96 -1.84 8.67
C SER A 63 4.22 -1.39 9.93
N TYR A 64 3.09 -0.71 9.78
CA TYR A 64 2.11 -0.66 10.86
C TYR A 64 1.14 -1.85 10.75
N LEU A 65 0.82 -2.47 11.88
CA LEU A 65 -0.28 -3.42 12.00
C LEU A 65 -1.33 -2.82 12.92
N THR A 66 -2.57 -2.79 12.43
CA THR A 66 -3.72 -2.43 13.27
C THR A 66 -3.94 -3.47 14.38
N PRO A 67 -4.79 -3.18 15.37
CA PRO A 67 -5.20 -4.18 16.37
C PRO A 67 -5.80 -5.47 15.78
N ASN A 68 -6.22 -5.46 14.51
CA ASN A 68 -6.77 -6.64 13.84
C ASN A 68 -5.68 -7.63 13.41
N GLY A 69 -4.44 -7.16 13.24
CA GLY A 69 -3.33 -7.96 12.71
C GLY A 69 -3.63 -8.44 11.28
N TYR A 70 -3.34 -9.72 11.02
CA TYR A 70 -3.63 -10.37 9.74
C TYR A 70 -5.09 -10.82 9.72
N VAL A 71 -5.83 -10.48 8.66
CA VAL A 71 -7.27 -10.76 8.57
C VAL A 71 -7.62 -11.46 7.26
N ASN A 72 -8.37 -12.55 7.31
CA ASN A 72 -8.89 -13.20 6.12
C ASN A 72 -10.05 -12.39 5.51
N SER A 73 -10.15 -12.36 4.17
CA SER A 73 -11.21 -11.63 3.45
C SER A 73 -12.62 -12.05 3.82
N LYS A 74 -12.84 -13.28 4.31
CA LYS A 74 -14.15 -13.72 4.80
C LYS A 74 -14.71 -12.92 5.99
N TYR A 75 -13.86 -12.14 6.68
CA TYR A 75 -14.26 -11.26 7.78
C TYR A 75 -14.54 -9.82 7.32
N TYR A 76 -14.53 -9.55 6.01
CA TYR A 76 -14.84 -8.24 5.47
C TYR A 76 -16.29 -7.84 5.75
N ASP A 77 -16.48 -6.54 5.97
CA ASP A 77 -17.76 -5.87 6.11
C ASP A 77 -17.77 -4.67 5.15
N ASP A 78 -18.61 -4.74 4.11
CA ASP A 78 -18.74 -3.73 3.07
C ASP A 78 -19.71 -2.59 3.45
N GLN A 79 -20.19 -2.58 4.69
CA GLN A 79 -21.11 -1.55 5.15
C GLN A 79 -20.34 -0.35 5.71
N LYS A 80 -20.45 0.80 5.04
CA LYS A 80 -19.87 2.08 5.48
C LYS A 80 -18.37 1.94 5.82
N ASP A 81 -18.00 2.05 7.10
CA ASP A 81 -16.65 1.95 7.63
C ASP A 81 -16.25 0.52 8.06
N GLY A 82 -17.05 -0.49 7.72
CA GLY A 82 -16.80 -1.90 8.01
C GLY A 82 -15.42 -2.42 7.59
N PHE A 83 -14.81 -1.78 6.59
CA PHE A 83 -13.40 -1.91 6.22
C PHE A 83 -12.47 -1.93 7.45
N LEU A 84 -12.67 -1.04 8.43
CA LEU A 84 -11.83 -0.90 9.63
C LEU A 84 -11.80 -2.15 10.51
N LYS A 85 -12.79 -3.04 10.41
CA LYS A 85 -12.82 -4.33 11.14
C LYS A 85 -11.84 -5.35 10.56
N SER A 86 -11.42 -5.16 9.32
CA SER A 86 -10.53 -6.07 8.59
C SER A 86 -9.27 -5.40 8.05
N PHE A 87 -9.15 -4.09 8.19
CA PHE A 87 -7.99 -3.33 7.78
C PHE A 87 -6.77 -3.75 8.61
N SER A 88 -5.80 -4.39 7.95
CA SER A 88 -4.52 -4.74 8.58
C SER A 88 -3.55 -3.57 8.63
N ALA A 89 -3.78 -2.52 7.84
CA ALA A 89 -2.77 -1.58 7.34
C ALA A 89 -1.65 -2.29 6.58
N GLY A 90 -0.83 -3.06 7.28
CA GLY A 90 0.33 -3.74 6.73
C GLY A 90 1.36 -2.76 6.17
N PHE A 91 2.31 -3.22 5.38
CA PHE A 91 3.18 -2.29 4.65
C PHE A 91 2.39 -1.57 3.55
N LEU A 92 1.58 -2.30 2.79
CA LEU A 92 0.79 -1.79 1.68
C LEU A 92 -0.64 -2.32 1.83
N THR A 93 -1.63 -1.45 1.74
CA THR A 93 -3.02 -1.81 1.44
C THR A 93 -3.46 -1.05 0.20
N THR A 94 -4.01 -1.74 -0.79
CA THR A 94 -4.52 -1.09 -2.00
C THR A 94 -5.99 -0.74 -1.82
N CYS A 95 -6.32 0.55 -1.96
CA CYS A 95 -7.68 1.06 -1.96
C CYS A 95 -8.17 1.21 -3.40
N GLY A 96 -9.44 0.89 -3.67
CA GLY A 96 -10.00 0.89 -5.03
C GLY A 96 -10.89 -0.32 -5.34
N LEU A 97 -11.13 -0.66 -6.62
CA LEU A 97 -10.71 0.10 -7.81
C LEU A 97 -11.76 1.12 -8.29
N THR A 98 -12.98 1.03 -7.76
CA THR A 98 -14.09 1.89 -8.17
C THR A 98 -14.41 2.98 -7.15
N GLN A 99 -13.81 2.91 -5.96
CA GLN A 99 -14.01 3.82 -4.83
C GLN A 99 -12.73 3.86 -3.98
N VAL A 100 -12.30 5.06 -3.60
CA VAL A 100 -11.27 5.28 -2.58
C VAL A 100 -11.76 6.32 -1.57
N GLY A 101 -11.38 6.14 -0.30
CA GLY A 101 -11.67 7.11 0.74
C GLY A 101 -13.03 6.92 1.41
N SER A 102 -13.52 7.98 2.03
CA SER A 102 -14.73 7.97 2.88
C SER A 102 -15.93 7.27 2.22
N ALA A 103 -16.61 6.43 3.00
CA ALA A 103 -17.83 5.77 2.56
C ALA A 103 -18.90 6.79 2.16
N ASN A 104 -19.58 6.55 1.05
CA ASN A 104 -20.51 7.51 0.47
C ASN A 104 -21.56 6.82 -0.42
N VAL A 105 -22.45 7.65 -0.99
CA VAL A 105 -23.37 7.24 -2.05
C VAL A 105 -23.07 8.06 -3.29
N ASP A 106 -22.84 7.40 -4.41
CA ASP A 106 -22.62 8.05 -5.72
C ASP A 106 -23.47 7.34 -6.77
N ASN A 107 -24.33 8.08 -7.47
CA ASN A 107 -25.30 7.55 -8.43
C ASN A 107 -26.16 6.38 -7.91
N ASN A 108 -26.67 6.50 -6.68
CA ASN A 108 -27.48 5.49 -5.98
C ASN A 108 -26.76 4.17 -5.67
N GLU A 109 -25.43 4.12 -5.81
CA GLU A 109 -24.61 3.01 -5.32
C GLU A 109 -24.05 3.37 -3.95
N GLU A 110 -24.23 2.49 -2.95
CA GLU A 110 -23.57 2.59 -1.66
C GLU A 110 -22.13 2.07 -1.77
N LEU A 111 -21.17 2.87 -1.32
CA LEU A 111 -19.74 2.59 -1.47
C LEU A 111 -19.05 2.54 -0.11
N PRO A 112 -18.34 1.44 0.21
CA PRO A 112 -17.60 1.32 1.46
C PRO A 112 -16.38 2.22 1.50
N LEU A 113 -15.88 2.45 2.72
CA LEU A 113 -14.60 3.07 2.98
C LEU A 113 -13.49 2.33 2.21
N HIS A 114 -12.76 3.06 1.36
CA HIS A 114 -11.65 2.57 0.53
C HIS A 114 -11.99 1.48 -0.52
N GLY A 115 -13.27 1.23 -0.79
CA GLY A 115 -13.68 0.21 -1.76
C GLY A 115 -13.45 -1.21 -1.25
N THR A 116 -13.44 -2.16 -2.17
CA THR A 116 -13.48 -3.61 -1.86
C THR A 116 -12.19 -4.33 -2.20
N TYR A 117 -11.27 -3.73 -2.98
CA TYR A 117 -10.12 -4.42 -3.59
C TYR A 117 -9.28 -5.23 -2.59
N SER A 118 -8.90 -4.64 -1.45
CA SER A 118 -8.04 -5.31 -0.45
C SER A 118 -8.74 -6.45 0.31
N ASN A 119 -9.96 -6.81 -0.09
CA ASN A 119 -10.73 -7.96 0.41
C ASN A 119 -10.97 -9.01 -0.68
N ILE A 120 -10.37 -8.85 -1.87
CA ILE A 120 -10.50 -9.80 -2.98
C ILE A 120 -9.32 -10.77 -2.96
N PRO A 121 -9.55 -12.08 -2.79
CA PRO A 121 -8.49 -13.08 -2.95
C PRO A 121 -7.91 -13.07 -4.37
N CYS A 122 -6.64 -13.45 -4.49
CA CYS A 122 -6.01 -13.64 -5.79
C CYS A 122 -6.66 -14.82 -6.52
N GLU A 123 -7.05 -14.61 -7.78
CA GLU A 123 -7.52 -15.67 -8.67
C GLU A 123 -6.38 -16.62 -9.03
N ASN A 124 -5.21 -16.04 -9.30
CA ASN A 124 -3.99 -16.76 -9.61
C ASN A 124 -2.79 -15.99 -9.06
N ALA A 125 -1.75 -16.70 -8.63
CA ALA A 125 -0.48 -16.13 -8.24
C ALA A 125 0.68 -17.00 -8.76
N ASN A 126 1.71 -16.36 -9.30
CA ASN A 126 2.91 -17.02 -9.80
C ASN A 126 4.19 -16.43 -9.19
N TYR A 127 5.18 -17.28 -8.97
CA TYR A 127 6.52 -16.88 -8.54
C TYR A 127 7.52 -17.27 -9.62
N GLU A 128 8.30 -16.29 -10.07
CA GLU A 128 9.37 -16.45 -11.04
C GLU A 128 10.65 -15.84 -10.47
N GLU A 129 11.78 -16.23 -11.05
CA GLU A 129 13.09 -15.72 -10.67
C GLU A 129 13.93 -15.57 -11.94
N ASP A 130 14.61 -14.43 -12.08
CA ASP A 130 15.65 -14.21 -13.09
C ASP A 130 16.99 -13.90 -12.41
N GLU A 131 18.01 -13.49 -13.15
CA GLU A 131 19.34 -13.19 -12.57
C GLU A 131 19.30 -12.11 -11.49
N ASP A 132 18.41 -11.12 -11.63
CA ASP A 132 18.40 -9.89 -10.87
C ASP A 132 17.25 -9.79 -9.85
N TYR A 133 16.14 -10.50 -10.09
CA TYR A 133 14.90 -10.31 -9.36
C TYR A 133 14.24 -11.61 -8.91
N LEU A 134 13.58 -11.53 -7.75
CA LEU A 134 12.47 -12.40 -7.36
C LEU A 134 11.17 -11.72 -7.84
N ILE A 135 10.34 -12.42 -8.60
CA ILE A 135 9.19 -11.81 -9.29
C ILE A 135 7.91 -12.51 -8.83
N CYS A 136 7.08 -11.77 -8.10
CA CYS A 136 5.77 -12.25 -7.64
C CYS A 136 4.68 -11.62 -8.50
N LYS A 137 3.83 -12.44 -9.14
CA LYS A 137 2.73 -11.97 -10.00
C LYS A 137 1.41 -12.45 -9.46
N ALA A 138 0.36 -11.63 -9.57
CA ALA A 138 -0.99 -12.03 -9.23
C ALA A 138 -2.03 -11.46 -10.18
N LEU A 139 -3.12 -12.20 -10.33
CA LEU A 139 -4.35 -11.79 -11.01
C LEU A 139 -5.45 -11.61 -9.96
N ILE A 140 -6.04 -10.42 -9.93
CA ILE A 140 -7.17 -10.08 -9.04
C ILE A 140 -8.35 -9.68 -9.94
N LEU A 141 -9.52 -10.25 -9.65
CA LEU A 141 -10.75 -10.01 -10.40
C LEU A 141 -11.72 -9.17 -9.54
N ASP A 142 -11.76 -7.86 -9.78
CA ASP A 142 -12.71 -6.94 -9.15
C ASP A 142 -13.94 -6.80 -10.05
N GLU A 143 -14.88 -7.72 -9.88
CA GLU A 143 -16.00 -7.90 -10.80
C GLU A 143 -17.31 -8.22 -10.11
N LYS A 144 -18.40 -7.74 -10.70
CA LYS A 144 -19.75 -7.99 -10.21
C LYS A 144 -20.73 -8.14 -11.38
N ILE A 145 -21.61 -9.13 -11.30
CA ILE A 145 -22.69 -9.31 -12.28
C ILE A 145 -23.56 -8.04 -12.31
N PHE A 146 -23.93 -7.59 -13.52
CA PHE A 146 -24.65 -6.33 -13.74
C PHE A 146 -23.90 -5.07 -13.27
N SER A 147 -22.56 -5.14 -13.19
CA SER A 147 -21.70 -4.02 -12.81
C SER A 147 -20.35 -4.14 -13.53
N HIS A 148 -19.33 -3.47 -12.97
CA HIS A 148 -17.97 -3.42 -13.45
C HIS A 148 -17.29 -4.80 -13.52
N LYS A 149 -16.32 -4.89 -14.43
CA LYS A 149 -15.56 -6.11 -14.73
C LYS A 149 -14.08 -5.72 -14.89
N LEU A 150 -13.48 -5.29 -13.77
CA LEU A 150 -12.12 -4.80 -13.72
C LEU A 150 -11.17 -5.94 -13.35
N ILE A 151 -10.06 -6.03 -14.07
CA ILE A 151 -8.96 -6.92 -13.74
C ILE A 151 -7.78 -6.08 -13.29
N LEU A 152 -7.13 -6.47 -12.20
CA LEU A 152 -5.79 -6.02 -11.87
C LEU A 152 -4.79 -7.17 -12.04
N LYS A 153 -3.71 -6.92 -12.77
CA LYS A 153 -2.51 -7.77 -12.79
C LYS A 153 -1.40 -7.06 -12.03
N ARG A 154 -1.01 -7.60 -10.88
CA ARG A 154 0.08 -7.07 -10.05
C ARG A 154 1.36 -7.82 -10.34
N THR A 155 2.46 -7.10 -10.48
CA THR A 155 3.82 -7.65 -10.46
C THR A 155 4.64 -6.93 -9.39
N ILE A 156 5.18 -7.69 -8.44
CA ILE A 156 6.15 -7.21 -7.46
C ILE A 156 7.51 -7.78 -7.85
N LYS A 157 8.45 -6.92 -8.24
CA LYS A 157 9.85 -7.29 -8.52
C LYS A 157 10.73 -6.91 -7.35
N ILE A 158 11.36 -7.87 -6.69
CA ILE A 158 12.24 -7.69 -5.55
C ILE A 158 13.68 -7.90 -6.00
N SER A 159 14.55 -6.90 -5.81
CA SER A 159 15.96 -6.96 -6.21
C SER A 159 16.76 -7.94 -5.35
N LYS A 160 17.61 -8.73 -6.00
CA LYS A 160 18.62 -9.59 -5.37
C LYS A 160 19.94 -8.87 -5.08
N LYS A 161 20.08 -7.62 -5.55
CA LYS A 161 21.31 -6.81 -5.47
C LYS A 161 21.18 -5.65 -4.50
N GLU A 162 19.95 -5.20 -4.26
CA GLU A 162 19.63 -4.06 -3.38
C GLU A 162 18.39 -4.37 -2.55
N ASN A 163 18.24 -3.71 -1.39
CA ASN A 163 16.99 -3.75 -0.62
C ASN A 163 15.95 -2.83 -1.27
N LYS A 164 15.43 -3.28 -2.41
CA LYS A 164 14.55 -2.52 -3.29
C LYS A 164 13.50 -3.44 -3.91
N PHE A 165 12.29 -2.92 -4.08
CA PHE A 165 11.27 -3.58 -4.88
C PHE A 165 10.40 -2.57 -5.64
N ILE A 166 9.78 -3.04 -6.71
CA ILE A 166 8.89 -2.27 -7.58
C ILE A 166 7.55 -3.00 -7.61
N VAL A 167 6.45 -2.26 -7.43
CA VAL A 167 5.09 -2.75 -7.64
C VAL A 167 4.57 -2.11 -8.92
N ASN A 168 4.23 -2.96 -9.91
CA ASN A 168 3.64 -2.56 -11.17
C ASN A 168 2.26 -3.21 -11.31
N ASP A 169 1.22 -2.37 -11.40
CA ASP A 169 -0.15 -2.81 -11.57
C ASP A 169 -0.68 -2.42 -12.95
N VAL A 170 -1.28 -3.39 -13.62
CA VAL A 170 -1.95 -3.20 -14.91
C VAL A 170 -3.44 -3.46 -14.72
N ILE A 171 -4.24 -2.40 -14.78
CA ILE A 171 -5.69 -2.45 -14.61
C ILE A 171 -6.34 -2.42 -15.98
N SER A 172 -7.25 -3.34 -16.26
CA SER A 172 -8.00 -3.39 -17.52
C SER A 172 -9.49 -3.52 -17.26
N ASN A 173 -10.29 -2.81 -18.03
CA ASN A 173 -11.74 -2.99 -18.03
C ASN A 173 -12.10 -4.00 -19.13
N ARG A 174 -12.44 -5.23 -18.75
CA ARG A 174 -12.90 -6.27 -19.68
C ARG A 174 -14.42 -6.35 -19.79
N GLY A 175 -15.12 -5.39 -19.19
CA GLY A 175 -16.56 -5.25 -19.30
C GLY A 175 -16.99 -4.41 -20.49
N ASP A 176 -18.27 -4.10 -20.46
CA ASP A 176 -19.04 -3.45 -21.52
C ASP A 176 -19.39 -1.98 -21.20
N GLU A 177 -19.11 -1.52 -19.99
CA GLU A 177 -19.44 -0.16 -19.52
C GLU A 177 -18.19 0.67 -19.23
N ILE A 178 -18.32 2.00 -19.30
CA ILE A 178 -17.30 2.92 -18.79
C ILE A 178 -17.40 2.93 -17.27
N THR A 179 -16.30 2.60 -16.58
CA THR A 179 -16.29 2.42 -15.12
C THR A 179 -15.44 3.50 -14.45
N PRO A 180 -15.85 4.04 -13.28
CA PRO A 180 -14.97 4.82 -12.41
C PRO A 180 -13.66 4.07 -12.09
N LEU A 181 -12.55 4.78 -12.00
CA LEU A 181 -11.26 4.20 -11.64
C LEU A 181 -10.54 5.06 -10.60
N GLU A 182 -10.50 4.59 -9.36
CA GLU A 182 -9.79 5.18 -8.25
C GLU A 182 -8.83 4.16 -7.66
N ILE A 183 -7.56 4.55 -7.50
CA ILE A 183 -6.54 3.74 -6.87
C ILE A 183 -5.69 4.60 -5.94
N LEU A 184 -5.43 4.06 -4.75
CA LEU A 184 -4.55 4.64 -3.76
C LEU A 184 -3.76 3.52 -3.08
N TYR A 185 -2.44 3.66 -3.08
CA TYR A 185 -1.50 2.73 -2.49
C TYR A 185 -1.19 3.14 -1.06
N HIS A 186 -1.93 2.59 -0.11
CA HIS A 186 -1.85 2.98 1.28
C HIS A 186 -0.59 2.36 1.93
N ILE A 187 0.56 3.03 1.83
CA ILE A 187 1.83 2.55 2.39
C ILE A 187 1.95 2.99 3.85
N ASN A 188 1.97 2.05 4.80
CA ASN A 188 1.93 2.36 6.23
C ASN A 188 3.24 2.02 6.94
N LEU A 189 3.85 3.04 7.55
CA LEU A 189 5.03 2.90 8.38
C LEU A 189 4.64 2.89 9.86
N GLY A 190 5.26 2.01 10.64
CA GLY A 190 5.02 1.84 12.06
C GLY A 190 6.31 1.59 12.86
N TYR A 191 6.17 1.47 14.17
CA TYR A 191 7.28 1.17 15.08
C TYR A 191 7.87 -0.25 14.82
N PRO A 192 9.19 -0.49 14.98
CA PRO A 192 10.26 0.40 15.44
C PRO A 192 10.89 1.29 14.37
N PHE A 193 10.39 1.29 13.13
CA PHE A 193 10.92 2.16 12.08
C PHE A 193 10.44 3.60 12.25
N LEU A 194 9.18 3.79 12.66
CA LEU A 194 8.59 5.08 12.96
C LEU A 194 8.59 5.36 14.46
N ASP A 195 9.20 6.48 14.86
CA ASP A 195 9.11 7.13 16.17
C ASP A 195 9.38 8.63 16.02
N GLU A 196 9.42 9.38 17.12
CA GLU A 196 9.64 10.84 17.13
C GLU A 196 11.01 11.30 16.59
N GLU A 197 11.96 10.40 16.35
CA GLU A 197 13.24 10.72 15.71
C GLU A 197 13.21 10.53 14.19
N ALA A 198 12.13 9.95 13.64
CA ALA A 198 11.98 9.79 12.21
C ALA A 198 11.88 11.15 11.49
N ILE A 199 12.60 11.27 10.38
CA ILE A 199 12.68 12.50 9.58
C ILE A 199 11.98 12.27 8.24
N LEU A 200 10.86 12.95 8.03
CA LEU A 200 10.08 12.90 6.79
C LEU A 200 10.49 14.02 5.82
N SER A 201 10.76 13.65 4.56
CA SER A 201 10.99 14.57 3.45
C SER A 201 10.10 14.21 2.27
N ILE A 202 9.40 15.19 1.70
CA ILE A 202 8.51 15.03 0.55
C ILE A 202 8.84 16.15 -0.45
N ASN A 203 9.08 15.81 -1.72
CA ASN A 203 9.42 16.80 -2.77
C ASN A 203 8.18 17.49 -3.39
N SER A 204 7.11 17.68 -2.62
CA SER A 204 5.84 18.21 -3.11
C SER A 204 5.94 19.67 -3.55
N SER A 205 5.28 20.03 -4.65
CA SER A 205 5.16 21.41 -5.14
C SER A 205 4.00 22.17 -4.50
N GLU A 206 2.99 21.46 -3.99
CA GLU A 206 1.83 22.01 -3.28
C GLU A 206 1.49 21.11 -2.08
N ILE A 207 1.10 21.71 -0.97
CA ILE A 207 0.60 21.02 0.23
C ILE A 207 -0.71 21.67 0.65
N LYS A 208 -1.74 20.86 0.87
CA LYS A 208 -3.04 21.30 1.36
C LYS A 208 -3.48 20.46 2.55
N PRO A 209 -4.00 21.08 3.62
CA PRO A 209 -4.59 20.31 4.71
C PRO A 209 -5.94 19.75 4.26
N ARG A 210 -6.28 18.52 4.68
CA ARG A 210 -7.59 17.92 4.37
C ARG A 210 -8.75 18.69 5.00
N ASN A 211 -8.54 19.21 6.22
CA ASN A 211 -9.57 19.88 6.99
C ASN A 211 -8.95 20.96 7.91
N LYS A 212 -9.81 21.71 8.61
CA LYS A 212 -9.39 22.79 9.53
C LYS A 212 -8.46 22.30 10.65
N TYR A 213 -8.65 21.09 11.16
CA TYR A 213 -7.81 20.53 12.22
C TYR A 213 -6.38 20.24 11.73
N ALA A 214 -6.23 19.76 10.50
CA ALA A 214 -4.92 19.63 9.85
C ALA A 214 -4.32 21.01 9.50
N GLU A 215 -5.15 21.98 9.09
CA GLU A 215 -4.68 23.34 8.75
C GLU A 215 -4.01 24.05 9.93
N GLU A 216 -4.53 23.88 11.14
CA GLU A 216 -3.96 24.44 12.37
C GLU A 216 -2.51 23.99 12.63
N ASP A 217 -2.08 22.87 12.05
CA ASP A 217 -0.75 22.27 12.27
C ASP A 217 0.03 22.04 10.98
N ILE A 218 -0.37 22.66 9.86
CA ILE A 218 0.25 22.46 8.54
C ILE A 218 1.75 22.76 8.53
N LYS A 219 2.22 23.70 9.36
CA LYS A 219 3.65 24.03 9.48
C LYS A 219 4.49 22.87 10.03
N ASN A 220 3.86 21.90 10.69
CA ASN A 220 4.49 20.75 11.31
C ASN A 220 4.11 19.44 10.60
N TYR A 221 3.67 19.49 9.34
CA TYR A 221 3.30 18.29 8.57
C TYR A 221 4.43 17.23 8.61
N GLN A 222 5.70 17.64 8.51
CA GLN A 222 6.85 16.72 8.55
C GLN A 222 7.22 16.18 9.95
N ILE A 223 6.68 16.77 11.02
CA ILE A 223 7.14 16.45 12.38
C ILE A 223 6.43 15.20 12.90
N ILE A 224 7.20 14.16 13.17
CA ILE A 224 6.70 12.97 13.88
C ILE A 224 6.86 13.22 15.38
N HIS A 225 5.76 13.19 16.13
CA HIS A 225 5.77 13.40 17.57
C HIS A 225 5.48 12.10 18.32
N GLU A 226 5.82 12.04 19.61
CA GLU A 226 5.50 10.92 20.51
C GLU A 226 4.00 10.55 20.50
N PRO A 227 3.61 9.29 20.78
CA PRO A 227 2.20 8.89 20.78
C PRO A 227 1.39 9.68 21.81
N LYS A 228 0.33 10.37 21.36
CA LYS A 228 -0.56 11.15 22.25
C LYS A 228 -1.94 10.50 22.41
N PRO A 229 -2.54 10.51 23.62
CA PRO A 229 -3.91 10.03 23.79
C PRO A 229 -4.91 11.03 23.18
N ASN A 230 -6.06 10.53 22.74
CA ASN A 230 -7.24 11.32 22.38
C ASN A 230 -7.03 12.40 21.27
N ILE A 231 -6.08 12.17 20.35
CA ILE A 231 -5.93 13.00 19.15
C ILE A 231 -6.69 12.41 17.96
N GLN A 232 -7.03 13.27 17.00
CA GLN A 232 -7.56 12.89 15.70
C GLN A 232 -6.43 12.76 14.68
N GLU A 233 -6.68 12.03 13.60
CA GLU A 233 -5.78 11.98 12.46
C GLU A 233 -5.60 13.36 11.83
N LYS A 234 -4.47 13.56 11.16
CA LYS A 234 -4.23 14.70 10.28
C LYS A 234 -3.83 14.19 8.91
N CYS A 235 -4.52 14.64 7.88
CA CYS A 235 -4.19 14.33 6.50
C CYS A 235 -3.70 15.59 5.77
N TYR A 236 -2.63 15.45 5.01
CA TYR A 236 -2.12 16.47 4.10
C TYR A 236 -2.07 15.93 2.68
N TYR A 237 -2.50 16.75 1.73
CA TYR A 237 -2.56 16.45 0.32
C TYR A 237 -1.40 17.12 -0.39
N HIS A 238 -0.58 16.29 -1.01
CA HIS A 238 0.60 16.70 -1.75
C HIS A 238 0.34 16.56 -3.24
N LYS A 239 0.88 17.51 -4.01
CA LYS A 239 1.00 17.39 -5.46
C LYS A 239 2.46 17.53 -5.89
N PHE A 240 2.74 17.04 -7.09
CA PHE A 240 4.06 16.99 -7.68
C PHE A 240 4.01 17.52 -9.11
N ASN A 241 5.14 18.00 -9.62
CA ASN A 241 5.21 18.52 -10.98
C ASN A 241 5.51 17.42 -12.01
N THR A 242 6.50 16.56 -11.74
CA THR A 242 6.96 15.54 -12.70
C THR A 242 7.28 14.18 -12.09
N PHE A 243 7.61 14.13 -10.79
CA PHE A 243 7.99 12.91 -10.08
C PHE A 243 7.74 13.07 -8.58
N GLY A 244 7.15 12.06 -7.96
CA GLY A 244 6.95 12.00 -6.52
C GLY A 244 8.06 11.21 -5.84
N GLU A 245 8.70 11.83 -4.85
CA GLU A 245 9.67 11.20 -3.96
C GLU A 245 9.30 11.51 -2.51
N VAL A 246 9.18 10.44 -1.71
CA VAL A 246 9.01 10.52 -0.27
C VAL A 246 10.14 9.76 0.41
N LYS A 247 10.75 10.36 1.43
CA LYS A 247 11.83 9.77 2.21
C LYS A 247 11.50 9.80 3.69
N VAL A 248 11.71 8.69 4.38
CA VAL A 248 11.66 8.62 5.84
C VAL A 248 12.96 8.02 6.36
N TYR A 249 13.76 8.84 7.02
CA TYR A 249 15.00 8.41 7.67
C TYR A 249 14.76 8.13 9.15
N GLN A 250 15.18 6.97 9.62
CA GLN A 250 15.16 6.58 11.04
C GLN A 250 16.60 6.52 11.59
N PRO A 251 17.05 7.56 12.34
CA PRO A 251 18.42 7.64 12.86
C PRO A 251 18.84 6.46 13.72
N LYS A 252 17.97 5.93 14.59
CA LYS A 252 18.29 4.81 15.49
C LYS A 252 18.66 3.53 14.74
N LEU A 253 18.08 3.35 13.55
CA LEU A 253 18.33 2.20 12.68
C LEU A 253 19.40 2.49 11.63
N ASN A 254 19.76 3.76 11.41
CA ASN A 254 20.52 4.24 10.26
C ASN A 254 19.93 3.75 8.92
N LYS A 255 18.61 3.69 8.83
CA LYS A 255 17.89 3.26 7.63
C LYS A 255 17.04 4.39 7.09
N GLU A 256 17.01 4.54 5.77
CA GLU A 256 16.07 5.43 5.09
C GLU A 256 15.24 4.62 4.09
N ILE A 257 13.92 4.79 4.15
CA ILE A 257 13.01 4.30 3.12
C ILE A 257 12.73 5.43 2.13
N ILE A 258 12.79 5.11 0.85
CA ILE A 258 12.54 6.01 -0.27
C ILE A 258 11.40 5.40 -1.09
N ILE A 259 10.35 6.17 -1.32
CA ILE A 259 9.20 5.80 -2.13
C ILE A 259 9.15 6.74 -3.33
N ASN A 260 9.17 6.15 -4.52
CA ASN A 260 9.27 6.86 -5.79
C ASN A 260 8.10 6.48 -6.69
N PHE A 261 7.48 7.45 -7.36
CA PHE A 261 6.37 7.20 -8.27
C PHE A 261 6.26 8.27 -9.36
N ASP A 262 5.70 7.87 -10.51
CA ASP A 262 5.41 8.79 -11.61
C ASP A 262 4.14 9.60 -11.32
N SER A 263 4.30 10.91 -11.10
CA SER A 263 3.19 11.80 -10.80
C SER A 263 2.29 12.08 -12.01
N ASN A 264 2.65 11.65 -13.22
CA ASN A 264 1.74 11.73 -14.37
C ASN A 264 0.58 10.74 -14.26
N VAL A 265 0.79 9.60 -13.59
CA VAL A 265 -0.24 8.56 -13.37
C VAL A 265 -0.72 8.49 -11.93
N LEU A 266 0.12 8.87 -10.96
CA LEU A 266 -0.19 9.00 -9.54
C LEU A 266 0.03 10.46 -9.08
N PRO A 267 -0.80 11.41 -9.54
CA PRO A 267 -0.60 12.85 -9.32
C PRO A 267 -0.69 13.31 -7.86
N PHE A 268 -1.21 12.48 -6.97
CA PHE A 268 -1.46 12.83 -5.59
C PHE A 268 -0.70 11.91 -4.64
N LEU A 269 -0.32 12.47 -3.49
CA LEU A 269 0.07 11.72 -2.29
C LEU A 269 -0.79 12.24 -1.14
N THR A 270 -1.44 11.32 -0.42
CA THR A 270 -1.98 11.64 0.91
C THR A 270 -0.96 11.25 1.96
N GLU A 271 -0.58 12.22 2.79
CA GLU A 271 0.14 11.97 4.04
C GLU A 271 -0.90 11.83 5.15
N TRP A 272 -1.13 10.61 5.63
CA TRP A 272 -2.02 10.33 6.75
C TRP A 272 -1.23 10.12 8.03
N LYS A 273 -1.41 11.02 9.00
CA LYS A 273 -0.75 10.96 10.30
C LYS A 273 -1.75 10.57 11.35
N MET A 274 -1.58 9.39 11.91
CA MET A 274 -2.25 8.98 13.13
C MET A 274 -1.19 8.62 14.15
N LEU A 275 -0.77 9.59 14.97
CA LEU A 275 0.30 9.46 15.96
C LEU A 275 -0.28 9.32 17.38
N ARG A 276 -1.26 8.42 17.52
CA ARG A 276 -2.03 8.18 18.74
C ARG A 276 -1.47 6.99 19.50
N VAL A 277 -1.72 6.96 20.81
CA VAL A 277 -1.46 5.76 21.63
C VAL A 277 -2.17 4.55 21.00
N ARG A 278 -1.41 3.49 20.70
CA ARG A 278 -1.81 2.23 20.01
C ARG A 278 -2.19 2.34 18.53
N ASP A 279 -2.42 3.54 18.02
CA ASP A 279 -2.59 3.82 16.60
C ASP A 279 -1.52 4.82 16.17
N TYR A 280 -0.29 4.31 16.02
CA TYR A 280 0.91 5.10 15.75
C TYR A 280 1.48 4.73 14.38
N VAL A 281 1.04 5.47 13.38
CA VAL A 281 1.24 5.17 11.97
C VAL A 281 1.38 6.44 11.14
N LEU A 282 2.25 6.35 10.13
CA LEU A 282 2.37 7.30 9.03
C LEU A 282 1.98 6.57 7.74
N GLY A 283 0.85 6.96 7.16
CA GLY A 283 0.42 6.58 5.82
C GLY A 283 1.01 7.52 4.78
N LEU A 284 1.64 6.96 3.76
CA LEU A 284 2.18 7.65 2.60
C LEU A 284 1.51 7.05 1.37
N GLU A 285 0.56 7.79 0.80
CA GLU A 285 -0.47 7.18 -0.04
C GLU A 285 -0.48 7.74 -1.47
N PRO A 286 0.44 7.28 -2.36
CA PRO A 286 0.38 7.65 -3.77
C PRO A 286 -0.94 7.19 -4.39
N GLY A 287 -1.60 8.05 -5.15
CA GLY A 287 -2.90 7.74 -5.74
C GLY A 287 -3.25 8.60 -6.93
N ASN A 288 -4.27 8.17 -7.68
CA ASN A 288 -4.89 8.97 -8.74
C ASN A 288 -6.09 9.81 -8.22
N CYS A 289 -6.37 9.73 -6.93
CA CYS A 289 -7.45 10.43 -6.23
C CYS A 289 -7.02 10.78 -4.79
N PHE A 290 -7.77 11.68 -4.13
CA PHE A 290 -7.71 11.87 -2.67
C PHE A 290 -8.72 10.95 -1.97
N PRO A 291 -8.49 10.56 -0.70
CA PRO A 291 -9.37 9.66 0.06
C PRO A 291 -10.63 10.36 0.63
N ASP A 292 -11.21 11.29 -0.12
CA ASP A 292 -12.45 12.00 0.25
C ASP A 292 -13.73 11.32 -0.27
N GLY A 293 -13.61 10.33 -1.14
CA GLY A 293 -14.72 9.58 -1.70
C GLY A 293 -15.01 9.89 -3.17
N ARG A 294 -15.51 8.88 -3.89
CA ARG A 294 -15.87 8.97 -5.31
C ARG A 294 -16.89 10.06 -5.62
N ASN A 295 -17.86 10.29 -4.74
CA ASN A 295 -18.85 11.36 -4.88
C ASN A 295 -18.18 12.75 -4.90
N VAL A 296 -17.17 12.98 -4.06
CA VAL A 296 -16.38 14.22 -4.04
C VAL A 296 -15.57 14.32 -5.31
N ALA A 297 -14.85 13.26 -5.70
CA ALA A 297 -14.10 13.23 -6.95
C ALA A 297 -14.94 13.55 -8.18
N ARG A 298 -16.18 13.03 -8.22
CA ARG A 298 -17.15 13.32 -9.29
C ARG A 298 -17.58 14.78 -9.27
N LYS A 299 -17.98 15.28 -8.10
CA LYS A 299 -18.49 16.66 -7.93
C LYS A 299 -17.42 17.70 -8.29
N GLU A 300 -16.19 17.47 -7.88
CA GLU A 300 -15.05 18.36 -8.11
C GLU A 300 -14.37 18.11 -9.48
N GLY A 301 -14.86 17.14 -10.26
CA GLY A 301 -14.50 16.96 -11.67
C GLY A 301 -13.17 16.25 -11.95
N TYR A 302 -12.58 15.58 -10.96
CA TYR A 302 -11.32 14.85 -11.12
C TYR A 302 -11.47 13.32 -11.10
N LEU A 303 -12.68 12.79 -10.92
CA LEU A 303 -12.94 11.34 -11.01
C LEU A 303 -12.50 10.80 -12.37
N GLN A 304 -11.63 9.79 -12.35
CA GLN A 304 -11.15 9.13 -13.56
C GLN A 304 -12.08 7.99 -13.97
N PHE A 305 -12.03 7.63 -15.26
CA PHE A 305 -12.80 6.55 -15.84
C PHE A 305 -11.94 5.68 -16.75
N ILE A 306 -12.31 4.41 -16.86
CA ILE A 306 -11.70 3.43 -17.77
C ILE A 306 -12.76 2.84 -18.70
N LYS A 307 -12.51 2.94 -20.02
CA LYS A 307 -13.43 2.44 -21.05
C LYS A 307 -13.29 0.92 -21.25
N PRO A 308 -14.30 0.25 -21.83
CA PRO A 308 -14.16 -1.14 -22.28
C PRO A 308 -12.89 -1.35 -23.12
N ASN A 309 -12.16 -2.44 -22.82
CA ASN A 309 -10.88 -2.82 -23.42
C ASN A 309 -9.72 -1.83 -23.22
N GLN A 310 -9.90 -0.80 -22.39
CA GLN A 310 -8.80 0.10 -22.03
C GLN A 310 -7.99 -0.51 -20.89
N THR A 311 -6.69 -0.21 -20.91
CA THR A 311 -5.73 -0.55 -19.86
C THR A 311 -5.09 0.72 -19.29
N LYS A 312 -4.84 0.71 -17.97
CA LYS A 312 -4.08 1.71 -17.23
C LYS A 312 -2.96 1.03 -16.45
N GLN A 313 -1.84 1.70 -16.32
CA GLN A 313 -0.67 1.20 -15.60
C GLN A 313 -0.31 2.16 -14.49
N TYR A 314 0.04 1.60 -13.35
CA TYR A 314 0.48 2.33 -12.15
C TYR A 314 1.72 1.64 -11.60
N GLU A 315 2.70 2.44 -11.18
CA GLU A 315 3.94 1.91 -10.66
C GLU A 315 4.45 2.79 -9.53
N PHE A 316 4.96 2.13 -8.50
CA PHE A 316 5.80 2.78 -7.50
C PHE A 316 6.96 1.86 -7.10
N GLU A 317 8.03 2.48 -6.64
CA GLU A 317 9.24 1.83 -6.19
C GLU A 317 9.47 2.14 -4.71
N VAL A 318 9.96 1.15 -3.98
CA VAL A 318 10.41 1.30 -2.60
C VAL A 318 11.85 0.82 -2.50
N GLN A 319 12.71 1.66 -1.95
CA GLN A 319 14.10 1.33 -1.64
C GLN A 319 14.39 1.60 -0.17
N ILE A 320 15.15 0.72 0.47
CA ILE A 320 15.63 0.89 1.85
C ILE A 320 17.16 0.92 1.81
N ILE A 321 17.73 2.07 2.19
CA ILE A 321 19.18 2.27 2.21
C ILE A 321 19.71 2.27 3.64
N ASP A 322 20.96 1.83 3.80
CA ASP A 322 21.71 1.93 5.06
C ASP A 322 22.63 3.15 4.99
N ARG A 323 22.40 4.18 5.81
CA ARG A 323 23.16 5.43 5.78
C ARG A 323 24.56 5.34 6.41
N ARG A 324 24.97 4.18 6.93
CA ARG A 324 26.34 3.95 7.42
C ARG A 324 27.33 3.62 6.31
N LYS A 325 26.84 3.19 5.15
CA LYS A 325 27.64 2.77 3.99
C LYS A 325 27.66 3.89 2.96
#